data_AF-A0A925K1K2-F1
#
_entry.id   AF-A0A925K1K2-F1
#
_cell.length_a   1.000
_cell.length_b   1.000
_cell.length_c   1.000
_cell.angle_alpha   90.00
_cell.angle_beta   90.00
_cell.angle_gamma   90.00
#
_symmetry.space_group_name_H-M   'P 1'
#
loop_
_entity.id
_entity.type
_entity.pdbx_description
1 polymer ?
#
loop_
_entity_poly.entity_id
_entity_poly.type
_entity_poly.pdbx_seq_one_letter_code
_entity_poly.pdbx_strand_id
1 'polypeptide(L)'
;MGDPWFVSHSQLALAEALLEAGDAEGARAAALRAEEFFARSGHVESDWRALVVAGKASRRAGDEAAAREYLARAGALLSRLEQSWGADAPGYFSRLDVQRLRSALGDQAVAEVR
;
A
#
# COMPACT_ATOMS: atom_id res chain seq x y z
N MET A 1 1.49 15.69 22.55
CA MET A 1 1.91 14.44 21.89
C MET A 1 0.82 14.06 20.90
N GLY A 2 1.14 13.90 19.61
CA GLY A 2 0.16 13.50 18.61
C GLY A 2 -0.21 12.03 18.75
N ASP A 3 -1.49 11.71 18.59
CA ASP A 3 -1.97 10.33 18.63
C ASP A 3 -1.35 9.54 17.45
N PRO A 4 -0.68 8.40 17.71
CA PRO A 4 -0.01 7.57 16.69
C PRO A 4 -0.86 7.26 15.47
N TRP A 5 -2.19 7.13 15.62
CA TRP A 5 -3.11 6.93 14.50
C TRP A 5 -3.09 8.09 13.50
N PHE A 6 -3.14 9.33 14.00
CA PHE A 6 -3.09 10.52 13.15
C PHE A 6 -1.70 10.75 12.56
N VAL A 7 -0.65 10.39 13.29
CA VAL A 7 0.73 10.45 12.78
C VAL A 7 0.88 9.54 11.58
N SER A 8 0.43 8.29 11.66
CA SER A 8 0.58 7.32 10.55
C SER A 8 -0.30 7.65 9.36
N HIS A 9 -1.52 8.17 9.56
CA HIS A 9 -2.32 8.69 8.45
C HIS A 9 -1.67 9.91 7.79
N SER A 10 -1.08 10.81 8.58
CA SER A 10 -0.34 11.96 8.03
C SER A 10 0.89 11.51 7.26
N GLN A 11 1.59 10.48 7.72
CA GLN A 11 2.73 9.89 7.01
C GLN A 11 2.31 9.22 5.69
N LEU A 12 1.17 8.52 5.66
CA LEU A 12 0.64 7.95 4.42
C LEU A 12 0.26 9.05 3.42
N ALA A 13 -0.45 10.10 3.87
CA ALA A 13 -0.79 11.24 3.03
C ALA A 13 0.46 11.98 2.51
N LEU A 14 1.48 12.13 3.36
CA LEU A 14 2.78 12.67 2.95
C LEU A 14 3.44 11.79 1.89
N ALA A 15 3.41 10.46 2.06
CA ALA A 15 3.98 9.53 1.10
C ALA A 15 3.32 9.63 -0.27
N GLU A 16 2.00 9.74 -0.31
CA GLU A 16 1.23 9.95 -1.54
C GLU A 16 1.61 11.27 -2.21
N ALA A 17 1.71 12.37 -1.45
CA ALA A 17 2.10 13.67 -1.97
C ALA A 17 3.53 13.69 -2.53
N LEU A 18 4.49 13.10 -1.82
CA LEU A 18 5.88 12.98 -2.27
C LEU A 18 5.99 12.14 -3.54
N LEU A 19 5.20 11.07 -3.61
CA LEU A 19 5.18 10.17 -4.76
C LEU A 19 4.68 10.88 -6.03
N GLU A 20 3.69 11.76 -5.91
CA GLU A 20 3.20 12.60 -7.00
C GLU A 20 4.16 13.75 -7.34
N ALA A 21 4.88 14.27 -6.34
CA ALA A 21 5.94 15.27 -6.55
C ALA A 21 7.23 14.70 -7.18
N GLY A 22 7.32 13.38 -7.33
CA GLY A 22 8.49 12.69 -7.91
C GLY A 22 9.60 12.38 -6.90
N ASP A 23 9.41 12.70 -5.61
CA ASP A 23 10.33 12.31 -4.54
C ASP A 23 10.07 10.85 -4.12
N ALA A 24 10.63 9.94 -4.91
CA ALA A 24 10.45 8.50 -4.70
C ALA A 24 11.04 8.02 -3.36
N GLU A 25 12.22 8.50 -2.97
CA GLU A 25 12.86 8.11 -1.71
C GLU A 25 12.08 8.61 -0.50
N GLY A 26 11.67 9.89 -0.52
CA GLY A 26 10.83 10.47 0.52
C GLY A 26 9.49 9.76 0.64
N ALA A 27 8.85 9.43 -0.49
CA ALA A 27 7.60 8.68 -0.53
C ALA A 27 7.75 7.30 0.09
N ARG A 28 8.78 6.54 -0.30
CA ARG A 28 9.07 5.22 0.26
C ARG A 28 9.26 5.29 1.77
N ALA A 29 10.10 6.22 2.25
CA ALA A 29 10.38 6.37 3.67
C ALA A 29 9.13 6.74 4.49
N ALA A 30 8.29 7.64 3.98
CA ALA A 30 7.05 8.02 4.65
C ALA A 30 6.02 6.87 4.67
N ALA A 31 5.90 6.11 3.58
CA ALA A 31 5.01 4.97 3.49
C ALA A 31 5.40 3.86 4.49
N LEU A 32 6.69 3.53 4.60
CA LEU A 32 7.16 2.47 5.50
C LEU A 32 6.98 2.83 6.98
N ARG A 33 7.11 4.12 7.35
CA ARG A 33 6.80 4.56 8.73
C ARG A 33 5.31 4.41 9.07
N ALA A 34 4.44 4.68 8.11
CA ALA A 34 3.00 4.48 8.28
C ALA A 34 2.67 2.98 8.37
N GLU A 35 3.25 2.18 7.47
CA GLU A 35 3.10 0.72 7.41
C GLU A 35 3.45 0.06 8.74
N GLU A 36 4.59 0.41 9.34
CA GLU A 36 5.04 -0.18 10.61
C GLU A 36 3.98 -0.05 11.71
N PHE A 37 3.34 1.12 11.81
CA PHE A 37 2.27 1.33 12.79
C PHE A 37 1.01 0.54 12.45
N PHE A 38 0.57 0.56 11.19
CA PHE A 38 -0.65 -0.12 10.75
C PHE A 38 -0.52 -1.63 10.90
N ALA A 39 0.63 -2.21 10.52
CA ALA A 39 0.93 -3.62 10.68
C ALA A 39 0.89 -4.05 12.16
N ARG A 40 1.55 -3.30 13.05
CA ARG A 40 1.56 -3.59 14.49
C ARG A 40 0.19 -3.43 15.14
N SER A 41 -0.63 -2.51 14.64
CA SER A 41 -1.94 -2.16 15.25
C SER A 41 -3.11 -2.91 14.59
N GLY A 42 -2.85 -3.74 13.57
CA GLY A 42 -3.87 -4.55 12.90
C GLY A 42 -4.75 -3.78 11.91
N HIS A 43 -4.30 -2.62 11.43
CA HIS A 43 -5.04 -1.79 10.46
C HIS A 43 -4.76 -2.23 9.02
N VAL A 44 -5.29 -3.41 8.67
CA VAL A 44 -4.97 -4.13 7.42
C VAL A 44 -5.23 -3.30 6.15
N GLU A 45 -6.30 -2.50 6.11
CA GLU A 45 -6.59 -1.63 4.95
C GLU A 45 -5.48 -0.58 4.77
N SER A 46 -5.15 0.15 5.84
CA SER A 46 -4.14 1.21 5.77
C SER A 46 -2.73 0.67 5.53
N ASP A 47 -2.43 -0.51 6.08
CA ASP A 47 -1.19 -1.27 5.82
C ASP A 47 -1.05 -1.60 4.33
N TRP A 48 -2.08 -2.24 3.75
CA TRP A 48 -2.13 -2.53 2.31
C TRP A 48 -1.87 -1.30 1.46
N ARG A 49 -2.52 -0.16 1.76
CA ARG A 49 -2.33 1.10 1.02
C ARG A 49 -0.90 1.61 1.13
N ALA A 50 -0.33 1.59 2.34
CA ALA A 50 1.04 2.03 2.57
C ALA A 50 2.05 1.19 1.78
N LEU A 51 1.88 -0.14 1.74
CA LEU A 51 2.73 -1.02 0.95
C LEU A 51 2.62 -0.78 -0.55
N VAL A 52 1.44 -0.48 -1.09
CA VAL A 52 1.30 -0.11 -2.51
C VAL A 52 2.05 1.19 -2.82
N VAL A 53 1.97 2.19 -1.94
CA VAL A 53 2.71 3.46 -2.11
C VAL A 53 4.22 3.20 -2.06
N ALA A 54 4.71 2.40 -1.11
CA ALA A 54 6.11 2.01 -1.03
C ALA A 54 6.57 1.25 -2.29
N GLY A 55 5.76 0.32 -2.81
CA GLY A 55 6.05 -0.41 -4.03
C GLY A 55 6.15 0.50 -5.27
N LYS A 56 5.20 1.42 -5.44
CA LYS A 56 5.22 2.43 -6.52
C LYS A 56 6.42 3.36 -6.41
N ALA A 57 6.77 3.76 -5.19
CA ALA A 57 7.93 4.60 -4.91
C ALA A 57 9.24 3.88 -5.26
N SER A 58 9.42 2.64 -4.81
CA SER A 58 10.60 1.82 -5.16
C SER A 58 10.74 1.63 -6.67
N ARG A 59 9.64 1.36 -7.39
CA ARG A 59 9.67 1.25 -8.86
C ARG A 59 10.09 2.56 -9.52
N ARG A 60 9.60 3.71 -9.05
CA ARG A 60 10.03 5.03 -9.54
C ARG A 60 11.50 5.34 -9.23
N ALA A 61 12.03 4.83 -8.12
CA ALA A 61 13.44 4.92 -7.78
C ALA A 61 14.34 3.93 -8.57
N GLY A 62 13.76 3.06 -9.39
CA GLY A 62 14.49 2.01 -10.12
C GLY A 62 14.81 0.75 -9.30
N ASP A 63 14.32 0.66 -8.07
CA ASP A 63 14.48 -0.49 -7.18
C ASP A 63 13.33 -1.50 -7.40
N GLU A 64 13.39 -2.23 -8.51
CA GLU A 64 12.36 -3.21 -8.88
C GLU A 64 12.32 -4.42 -7.91
N ALA A 65 13.43 -4.71 -7.22
CA ALA A 65 13.46 -5.77 -6.21
C ALA A 65 12.58 -5.39 -5.01
N ALA A 66 12.80 -4.21 -4.42
CA ALA A 66 11.96 -3.72 -3.33
C ALA A 66 10.52 -3.47 -3.78
N ALA A 67 10.31 -3.00 -5.01
CA ALA A 67 8.96 -2.82 -5.55
C ALA A 67 8.17 -4.14 -5.53
N ARG A 68 8.78 -5.23 -6.04
CA ARG A 68 8.15 -6.55 -6.04
C ARG A 68 7.87 -7.06 -4.63
N GLU A 69 8.80 -6.87 -3.69
CA GLU A 69 8.59 -7.28 -2.30
C GLU A 69 7.38 -6.58 -1.66
N TYR A 70 7.32 -5.25 -1.75
CA TYR A 70 6.23 -4.48 -1.14
C TYR A 70 4.89 -4.76 -1.82
N LEU A 71 4.86 -4.90 -3.15
CA LEU A 71 3.64 -5.20 -3.88
C LEU A 71 3.14 -6.63 -3.62
N ALA A 72 4.03 -7.61 -3.44
CA ALA A 72 3.65 -8.97 -3.04
C ALA A 72 2.99 -8.97 -1.65
N ARG A 73 3.60 -8.28 -0.67
CA ARG A 73 3.02 -8.11 0.68
C ARG A 73 1.67 -7.41 0.62
N ALA A 74 1.55 -6.34 -0.17
CA ALA A 74 0.28 -5.65 -0.38
C ALA A 74 -0.79 -6.58 -0.99
N GLY A 75 -0.42 -7.40 -1.97
CA GLY A 75 -1.32 -8.40 -2.57
C GLY A 75 -1.86 -9.40 -1.55
N ALA A 76 -1.01 -9.91 -0.65
CA ALA A 76 -1.44 -10.81 0.41
C ALA A 76 -2.43 -10.15 1.38
N LEU A 77 -2.20 -8.90 1.77
CA LEU A 77 -3.12 -8.15 2.64
C LEU A 77 -4.45 -7.84 1.94
N LEU A 78 -4.41 -7.49 0.64
CA LEU A 78 -5.61 -7.26 -0.15
C LEU A 78 -6.50 -8.52 -0.22
N SER A 79 -5.89 -9.68 -0.50
CA SER A 79 -6.60 -10.97 -0.50
C SER A 79 -7.23 -11.28 0.86
N ARG A 80 -6.53 -10.95 1.95
CA ARG A 80 -7.07 -11.09 3.32
C ARG A 80 -8.26 -10.15 3.57
N LEU A 81 -8.19 -8.90 3.10
CA LEU A 81 -9.29 -7.94 3.20
C LEU A 81 -10.52 -8.42 2.44
N GLU A 82 -10.33 -8.85 1.19
CA GLU A 82 -11.37 -9.43 0.33
C GLU A 82 -12.09 -10.59 1.03
N GLN A 83 -11.35 -11.51 1.66
CA GLN A 83 -11.91 -12.63 2.41
C GLN A 83 -12.65 -12.18 3.69
N SER A 84 -12.13 -11.18 4.39
CA SER A 84 -12.70 -10.72 5.67
C SER A 84 -14.02 -9.97 5.51
N TRP A 85 -14.17 -9.20 4.42
CA TRP A 85 -15.37 -8.39 4.16
C TRP A 85 -16.44 -9.13 3.38
N GLY A 86 -16.11 -10.21 2.66
CA GLY A 86 -17.09 -11.07 2.00
C GLY A 86 -18.05 -10.29 1.08
N ALA A 87 -19.33 -10.27 1.41
CA ALA A 87 -20.36 -9.61 0.59
C ALA A 87 -20.26 -8.07 0.53
N ASP A 88 -19.55 -7.44 1.49
CA ASP A 88 -19.40 -5.97 1.54
C ASP A 88 -18.20 -5.46 0.72
N ALA A 89 -17.30 -6.36 0.34
CA ALA A 89 -16.11 -6.07 -0.46
C ALA A 89 -16.39 -5.31 -1.78
N PRO A 90 -17.40 -5.69 -2.60
CA PRO A 90 -17.61 -5.07 -3.91
C PRO A 90 -17.81 -3.56 -3.86
N GLY A 91 -18.51 -3.05 -2.83
CA GLY A 91 -18.75 -1.62 -2.67
C GLY A 91 -17.45 -0.85 -2.45
N TYR A 92 -16.59 -1.34 -1.56
CA TYR A 92 -15.29 -0.73 -1.31
C TYR A 92 -14.35 -0.82 -2.53
N PHE A 93 -14.26 -1.99 -3.17
CA PHE A 93 -13.39 -2.19 -4.34
C PHE A 93 -13.86 -1.48 -5.61
N SER A 94 -15.09 -0.96 -5.63
CA SER A 94 -15.59 -0.12 -6.71
C SER A 94 -15.04 1.32 -6.69
N ARG A 95 -14.43 1.75 -5.57
CA ARG A 95 -13.88 3.11 -5.47
C ARG A 95 -12.67 3.31 -6.39
N LEU A 96 -12.61 4.45 -7.06
CA LEU A 96 -11.57 4.75 -8.06
C LEU A 96 -10.15 4.80 -7.47
N ASP A 97 -10.01 5.35 -6.26
CA ASP A 97 -8.73 5.37 -5.54
C ASP A 97 -8.24 3.95 -5.24
N VAL A 98 -9.13 3.07 -4.80
CA VAL A 98 -8.84 1.65 -4.52
C VAL A 98 -8.47 0.91 -5.80
N GLN A 99 -9.18 1.11 -6.90
CA GLN A 99 -8.87 0.48 -8.19
C GLN A 99 -7.47 0.88 -8.70
N ARG A 100 -7.08 2.14 -8.56
CA ARG A 100 -5.72 2.62 -8.93
C ARG A 100 -4.62 1.97 -8.11
N LEU A 101 -4.88 1.67 -6.83
CA LEU A 101 -3.93 0.95 -5.99
C LEU A 101 -3.86 -0.52 -6.39
N ARG A 102 -5.01 -1.16 -6.67
CA ARG A 102 -5.07 -2.56 -7.13
C ARG A 102 -4.37 -2.77 -8.46
N SER A 103 -4.45 -1.82 -9.40
CA SER A 103 -3.77 -1.94 -10.69
C SER A 103 -2.25 -1.99 -10.55
N ALA A 104 -1.68 -1.43 -9.47
CA ALA A 104 -0.24 -1.50 -9.20
C ALA A 104 0.23 -2.93 -8.84
N LEU A 105 -0.69 -3.80 -8.41
CA LEU A 105 -0.43 -5.22 -8.11
C LEU A 105 -0.46 -6.10 -9.36
N GLY A 106 -1.02 -5.57 -10.46
CA GLY A 106 -1.29 -6.26 -11.72
C GLY A 106 -0.05 -6.50 -12.58
N ASP A 107 0.89 -7.26 -12.04
CA ASP A 107 1.89 -8.06 -12.78
C ASP A 107 2.46 -9.24 -11.97
N GLN A 108 2.04 -9.42 -10.70
CA GLN A 108 2.62 -10.45 -9.81
C GLN A 108 1.65 -11.57 -9.38
N ALA A 109 0.34 -11.41 -9.59
CA ALA A 109 -0.65 -12.44 -9.26
C ALA A 109 -0.70 -13.60 -10.28
N VAL A 110 -0.09 -13.44 -11.47
CA VAL A 110 -0.12 -14.45 -12.55
C VAL A 110 1.08 -15.42 -12.47
N ALA A 111 2.07 -15.15 -11.61
CA ALA A 111 3.32 -15.92 -11.56
C ALA A 111 3.29 -17.14 -10.62
N GLU A 112 2.28 -17.32 -9.76
CA GLU A 112 2.17 -18.47 -8.84
C GLU A 112 1.21 -19.58 -9.34
N VAL A 113 0.70 -19.50 -10.57
CA VAL A 113 -0.21 -20.52 -11.14
C VAL A 113 0.27 -21.04 -12.50
N ARG A 114 1.58 -21.22 -12.70
CA ARG A 114 2.11 -21.93 -13.88
C ARG A 114 3.19 -22.93 -13.54
#